data_AF-A0A8S0FW64-F1
#
_entry.id   AF-A0A8S0FW64-F1
#
_cell.length_a   1.000
_cell.length_b   1.000
_cell.length_c   1.000
_cell.angle_alpha   90.00
_cell.angle_beta   90.00
_cell.angle_gamma   90.00
#
_symmetry.space_group_name_H-M   'P 1'
#
loop_
_entity.id
_entity.type
_entity.pdbx_description
1 polymer ?
#
loop_
_entity_poly.entity_id
_entity_poly.type
_entity_poly.pdbx_seq_one_letter_code
_entity_poly.pdbx_strand_id
1 'polypeptide(L)'
;MEISWGRALWRNFLGQSPDWYKLALIIFLIVNPLIFLISPFVAGWLLVAEFIFTLAMALKCYPLLPGGLLAIEAVFIGMTSAEHVREEVAANLEVLLLLMFMVAGIYFMKQLLLFIFTRLLLSIRSKMLLSLSFCVAAALLSVARSSMP
;
A
#
# COMPACT_ATOMS: atom_id res chain seq x y z
N MET A 1 -8.08 2.12 -35.99
CA MET A 1 -9.15 1.38 -35.28
C MET A 1 -9.80 2.38 -34.34
N GLU A 2 -10.99 2.87 -34.68
CA GLU A 2 -11.75 3.84 -33.87
C GLU A 2 -12.05 3.20 -32.50
N ILE A 3 -11.34 3.62 -31.46
CA ILE A 3 -11.62 3.15 -30.10
C ILE A 3 -12.90 3.85 -29.66
N SER A 4 -14.00 3.11 -29.59
CA SER A 4 -15.24 3.59 -28.96
C SER A 4 -14.94 4.10 -27.55
N TRP A 5 -15.44 5.30 -27.20
CA TRP A 5 -15.22 5.96 -25.91
C TRP A 5 -15.45 5.04 -24.70
N GLY A 6 -16.44 4.13 -24.77
CA GLY A 6 -16.69 3.15 -23.71
C GLY A 6 -15.55 2.15 -23.51
N ARG A 7 -14.94 1.68 -24.60
CA ARG A 7 -13.74 0.82 -24.54
C ARG A 7 -12.52 1.58 -24.01
N ALA A 8 -12.40 2.86 -24.33
CA ALA A 8 -11.33 3.70 -23.77
C ALA A 8 -11.48 3.87 -22.26
N LEU A 9 -12.69 4.18 -21.76
CA LEU A 9 -12.97 4.29 -20.33
C LEU A 9 -12.73 2.97 -19.60
N TRP A 10 -13.21 1.86 -20.14
CA TRP A 10 -13.01 0.52 -19.56
C TRP A 10 -11.52 0.13 -19.44
N ARG A 11 -10.71 0.52 -20.43
CA ARG A 11 -9.27 0.27 -20.42
C ARG A 11 -8.53 1.13 -19.39
N ASN A 12 -9.03 2.34 -19.11
CA ASN A 12 -8.46 3.21 -18.08
C ASN A 12 -8.93 2.83 -16.66
N PHE A 13 -10.17 2.36 -16.52
CA PHE A 13 -10.73 1.93 -15.25
C PHE A 13 -9.93 0.78 -14.65
N LEU A 14 -9.37 0.97 -13.45
CA LEU A 14 -8.50 0.01 -12.74
C LEU A 14 -7.30 -0.51 -13.57
N GLY A 15 -6.87 0.22 -14.61
CA GLY A 15 -5.72 -0.11 -15.45
C GLY A 15 -5.74 -1.53 -16.04
N GLN A 16 -4.62 -2.25 -15.87
CA GLN A 16 -4.38 -3.61 -16.39
C GLN A 16 -5.05 -4.74 -15.57
N SER A 17 -6.03 -4.42 -14.73
CA SER A 17 -6.76 -5.45 -13.98
C SER A 17 -7.64 -6.32 -14.89
N PRO A 18 -7.85 -7.61 -14.54
CA PRO A 18 -8.73 -8.50 -15.28
C PRO A 18 -10.16 -7.95 -15.42
N ASP A 19 -10.80 -8.17 -16.57
CA ASP A 19 -12.15 -7.65 -16.84
C ASP A 19 -13.20 -8.18 -15.85
N TRP A 20 -13.09 -9.43 -15.42
CA TRP A 20 -14.01 -10.01 -14.42
C TRP A 20 -13.91 -9.31 -13.06
N TYR A 21 -12.72 -8.80 -12.70
CA TYR A 21 -12.49 -8.08 -11.46
C TYR A 21 -13.11 -6.68 -11.52
N LYS A 22 -12.95 -5.98 -12.66
CA LYS A 22 -13.62 -4.70 -12.92
C LYS A 22 -15.13 -4.85 -12.84
N LEU A 23 -15.67 -5.91 -13.46
CA LEU A 23 -17.10 -6.22 -13.41
C LEU A 23 -17.57 -6.53 -11.99
N ALA A 24 -16.84 -7.35 -11.24
CA ALA A 24 -17.17 -7.66 -9.85
C ALA A 24 -17.21 -6.40 -8.98
N LEU A 25 -16.23 -5.49 -9.12
CA LEU A 25 -16.22 -4.24 -8.38
C LEU A 25 -17.44 -3.36 -8.73
N ILE A 26 -17.81 -3.27 -10.02
CA ILE A 26 -19.00 -2.51 -10.44
C ILE A 26 -20.27 -3.12 -9.84
N ILE A 27 -20.36 -4.45 -9.76
CA ILE A 27 -21.49 -5.13 -9.11
C ILE A 27 -21.54 -4.78 -7.63
N PHE A 28 -20.41 -4.82 -6.91
CA PHE A 28 -20.34 -4.44 -5.50
C PHE A 28 -20.83 -3.00 -5.27
N LEU A 29 -20.37 -2.05 -6.09
CA LEU A 29 -20.82 -0.65 -6.06
C LEU A 29 -22.32 -0.45 -6.36
N ILE A 30 -22.99 -1.43 -6.95
CA ILE A 30 -24.44 -1.37 -7.20
C ILE A 30 -25.20 -2.08 -6.07
N VAL A 31 -24.66 -3.15 -5.53
CA VAL A 31 -25.29 -3.97 -4.49
C VAL A 31 -25.24 -3.26 -3.13
N ASN A 32 -24.14 -2.59 -2.79
CA ASN A 32 -23.95 -1.93 -1.49
C ASN A 32 -25.06 -0.93 -1.12
N PRO A 33 -25.47 0.02 -1.99
CA PRO A 33 -26.57 0.93 -1.67
C PRO A 33 -27.90 0.18 -1.48
N LEU A 34 -28.17 -0.84 -2.29
CA LEU A 34 -29.41 -1.62 -2.23
C LEU A 34 -29.52 -2.38 -0.90
N ILE A 35 -28.43 -3.01 -0.46
CA ILE A 35 -28.41 -3.74 0.82
C ILE A 35 -28.46 -2.77 2.00
N PHE A 36 -27.83 -1.59 1.90
CA PHE A 36 -27.88 -0.59 2.95
C PHE A 36 -29.30 -0.08 3.23
N LEU A 37 -30.14 0.08 2.19
CA LEU A 37 -31.55 0.45 2.34
C LEU A 37 -32.38 -0.61 3.09
N ILE A 38 -31.97 -1.88 3.04
CA ILE A 38 -32.66 -2.98 3.72
C ILE A 38 -32.14 -3.14 5.15
N SER A 39 -30.81 -3.16 5.31
CA SER A 39 -30.14 -3.37 6.58
C SER A 39 -28.74 -2.73 6.58
N PRO A 40 -28.56 -1.62 7.31
CA PRO A 40 -27.25 -1.00 7.48
C PRO A 40 -26.20 -1.94 8.09
N PHE A 41 -26.61 -2.80 9.02
CA PHE A 41 -25.72 -3.76 9.68
C PHE A 41 -25.18 -4.82 8.71
N VAL A 42 -26.05 -5.41 7.88
CA VAL A 42 -25.63 -6.41 6.88
C VAL A 42 -24.77 -5.75 5.79
N ALA A 43 -25.12 -4.54 5.37
CA ALA A 43 -24.34 -3.79 4.39
C ALA A 43 -22.91 -3.48 4.89
N GLY A 44 -22.75 -3.14 6.17
CA GLY A 44 -21.42 -2.95 6.77
C GLY A 44 -20.56 -4.22 6.72
N TRP A 45 -21.12 -5.37 7.08
CA TRP A 45 -20.42 -6.65 6.99
C TRP A 45 -20.11 -7.07 5.55
N LEU A 46 -21.02 -6.80 4.63
CA LEU A 46 -20.81 -7.03 3.20
C LEU A 46 -19.63 -6.19 2.70
N LEU A 47 -19.60 -4.90 3.03
CA LEU A 47 -18.54 -3.99 2.63
C LEU A 47 -17.16 -4.41 3.20
N VAL A 48 -17.12 -4.93 4.42
CA VAL A 48 -15.89 -5.52 5.00
C VAL A 48 -15.45 -6.75 4.19
N ALA A 49 -16.37 -7.65 3.83
CA ALA A 49 -16.04 -8.82 3.02
C ALA A 49 -15.54 -8.45 1.63
N GLU A 50 -16.16 -7.46 0.98
CA GLU A 50 -15.73 -6.91 -0.31
C GLU A 50 -14.36 -6.26 -0.22
N PHE A 51 -14.09 -5.50 0.85
CA PHE A 51 -12.79 -4.90 1.10
C PHE A 51 -11.70 -5.98 1.25
N ILE A 52 -11.94 -7.03 2.02
CA ILE A 52 -11.03 -8.19 2.13
C ILE A 52 -10.82 -8.84 0.76
N PHE A 53 -11.87 -8.99 -0.04
CA PHE A 53 -11.74 -9.50 -1.41
C PHE A 53 -10.85 -8.60 -2.27
N THR A 54 -10.98 -7.27 -2.20
CA THR A 54 -10.07 -6.35 -2.92
C THR A 54 -8.63 -6.48 -2.45
N LEU A 55 -8.40 -6.66 -1.14
CA LEU A 55 -7.07 -6.92 -0.58
C LEU A 55 -6.51 -8.29 -0.97
N ALA A 56 -7.32 -9.33 -1.12
CA ALA A 56 -6.87 -10.63 -1.59
C ALA A 56 -6.41 -10.54 -3.06
N MET A 57 -7.16 -9.79 -3.87
CA MET A 57 -6.82 -9.53 -5.27
C MET A 57 -5.65 -8.55 -5.44
N ALA A 58 -5.28 -7.81 -4.38
CA ALA A 58 -4.08 -6.95 -4.30
C ALA A 58 -2.82 -7.63 -4.81
N LEU A 59 -2.71 -8.93 -4.49
CA LEU A 59 -1.56 -9.76 -4.80
C LEU A 59 -1.32 -9.87 -6.31
N LYS A 60 -2.32 -9.54 -7.14
CA LYS A 60 -2.23 -9.47 -8.60
C LYS A 60 -2.53 -8.07 -9.17
N CYS A 61 -3.38 -7.27 -8.52
CA CYS A 61 -3.84 -5.97 -9.00
C CYS A 61 -3.84 -4.98 -7.82
N TYR A 62 -3.10 -3.88 -7.91
CA TYR A 62 -2.98 -2.87 -6.84
C TYR A 62 -4.32 -2.54 -6.15
N PRO A 63 -4.50 -2.86 -4.85
CA PRO A 63 -5.81 -2.84 -4.19
C PRO A 63 -6.25 -1.44 -3.75
N LEU A 64 -5.33 -0.47 -3.75
CA LEU A 64 -5.56 0.87 -3.23
C LEU A 64 -6.70 1.60 -3.94
N LEU A 65 -6.78 1.46 -5.27
CA LEU A 65 -7.86 2.09 -6.04
C LEU A 65 -9.23 1.44 -5.78
N PRO A 66 -9.42 0.12 -5.95
CA PRO A 66 -10.73 -0.51 -5.76
C PRO A 66 -11.22 -0.45 -4.32
N GLY A 67 -10.35 -0.67 -3.32
CA GLY A 67 -10.73 -0.53 -1.91
C GLY A 67 -11.09 0.92 -1.55
N GLY A 68 -10.38 1.90 -2.13
CA GLY A 68 -10.72 3.32 -1.98
C GLY A 68 -12.07 3.68 -2.59
N LEU A 69 -12.45 3.07 -3.73
CA LEU A 69 -13.76 3.28 -4.33
C LEU A 69 -14.90 2.80 -3.42
N LEU A 70 -14.76 1.62 -2.79
CA LEU A 70 -15.72 1.13 -1.79
C LEU A 70 -15.81 2.04 -0.57
N ALA A 71 -14.67 2.57 -0.09
CA ALA A 71 -14.66 3.50 1.05
C ALA A 71 -15.37 4.83 0.72
N ILE A 72 -15.13 5.38 -0.48
CA ILE A 72 -15.79 6.60 -0.96
C ILE A 72 -17.30 6.37 -1.09
N GLU A 73 -17.69 5.22 -1.64
CA GLU A 73 -19.08 4.81 -1.72
C GLU A 73 -19.74 4.76 -0.32
N ALA A 74 -19.10 4.14 0.67
CA ALA A 74 -19.61 4.07 2.03
C ALA A 74 -19.91 5.46 2.62
N VAL A 75 -19.06 6.45 2.33
CA VAL A 75 -19.28 7.85 2.72
C VAL A 75 -20.48 8.44 1.96
N PHE A 76 -20.56 8.22 0.64
CA PHE A 76 -21.65 8.77 -0.18
C PHE A 76 -23.03 8.19 0.16
N ILE A 77 -23.11 6.89 0.47
CA ILE A 77 -24.35 6.23 0.89
C ILE A 77 -24.77 6.65 2.30
N GLY A 78 -23.84 7.16 3.11
CA GLY A 78 -24.09 7.60 4.48
C GLY A 78 -23.86 6.52 5.54
N MET A 79 -23.05 5.49 5.24
CA MET A 79 -22.58 4.54 6.26
C MET A 79 -21.65 5.20 7.28
N THR A 80 -20.91 6.22 6.85
CA THR A 80 -20.06 7.07 7.68
C THR A 80 -20.02 8.49 7.10
N SER A 81 -19.57 9.47 7.88
CA SER A 81 -19.42 10.85 7.43
C SER A 81 -17.97 11.18 7.08
N ALA A 82 -17.76 12.12 6.15
CA ALA A 82 -16.42 12.57 5.78
C ALA A 82 -15.64 13.16 6.97
N GLU A 83 -16.33 13.85 7.88
CA GLU A 83 -15.70 14.37 9.11
C GLU A 83 -15.23 13.25 10.04
N HIS A 84 -16.05 12.21 10.23
CA HIS A 84 -15.65 11.08 11.07
C HIS A 84 -14.46 10.33 10.47
N VAL A 85 -14.45 10.12 9.14
CA VAL A 85 -13.28 9.55 8.45
C VAL A 85 -12.04 10.43 8.63
N ARG A 86 -12.18 11.76 8.53
CA ARG A 86 -11.06 12.69 8.72
C ARG A 86 -10.51 12.62 10.14
N GLU A 87 -11.35 12.55 11.16
CA GLU A 87 -10.94 12.45 12.56
C GLU A 87 -10.18 11.14 12.82
N GLU A 88 -10.70 10.00 12.34
CA GLU A 88 -10.03 8.70 12.46
C GLU A 88 -8.68 8.68 11.71
N VAL A 89 -8.63 9.24 10.50
CA VAL A 89 -7.36 9.36 9.75
C VAL A 89 -6.37 10.26 10.48
N ALA A 90 -6.81 11.40 11.04
CA ALA A 90 -5.94 12.30 11.77
C ALA A 90 -5.39 11.66 13.05
N ALA A 91 -6.20 10.91 13.79
CA ALA A 91 -5.80 10.19 14.99
C ALA A 91 -4.75 9.10 14.70
N ASN A 92 -4.80 8.50 13.51
CA ASN A 92 -3.88 7.44 13.09
C ASN A 92 -2.76 7.92 12.15
N LEU A 93 -2.74 9.22 11.80
CA LEU A 93 -1.81 9.78 10.83
C LEU A 93 -0.35 9.63 11.30
N GLU A 94 -0.09 9.80 12.60
CA GLU A 94 1.24 9.62 13.18
C GLU A 94 1.78 8.22 12.89
N VAL A 95 0.97 7.17 13.11
CA VAL A 95 1.36 5.79 12.86
C VAL A 95 1.57 5.55 11.36
N LEU A 96 0.69 6.06 10.50
CA LEU A 96 0.83 5.94 9.05
C LEU A 96 2.13 6.60 8.54
N LEU A 97 2.45 7.80 9.04
CA LEU A 97 3.67 8.52 8.71
C LEU A 97 4.91 7.79 9.24
N LEU A 98 4.86 7.26 10.45
CA LEU A 98 5.94 6.46 11.03
C LEU A 98 6.21 5.21 10.19
N LEU A 99 5.17 4.49 9.78
CA LEU A 99 5.29 3.32 8.91
C LEU A 99 5.85 3.68 7.54
N MET A 100 5.38 4.77 6.92
CA MET A 100 5.89 5.24 5.63
C MET A 100 7.37 5.64 5.73
N PHE A 101 7.75 6.38 6.78
CA PHE A 101 9.13 6.77 7.04
C PHE A 101 10.02 5.56 7.33
N MET A 102 9.54 4.58 8.09
CA MET A 102 10.26 3.34 8.38
C MET A 102 10.57 2.56 7.10
N VAL A 103 9.57 2.35 6.23
CA VAL A 103 9.76 1.64 4.95
C VAL A 103 10.73 2.40 4.05
N ALA A 104 10.57 3.73 3.92
CA ALA A 104 11.48 4.56 3.16
C ALA A 104 12.92 4.51 3.72
N GLY A 105 13.06 4.55 5.05
CA GLY A 105 14.33 4.50 5.76
C GLY A 105 15.10 3.20 5.52
N ILE A 106 14.43 2.04 5.61
CA ILE A 106 15.08 0.74 5.35
C ILE A 106 15.54 0.64 3.89
N TYR A 107 14.72 1.09 2.93
CA TYR A 107 15.09 1.06 1.51
C TYR A 107 16.30 1.97 1.22
N PHE A 108 16.32 3.18 1.79
CA PHE A 108 17.45 4.09 1.67
C PHE A 108 18.73 3.52 2.30
N MET A 109 18.64 3.05 3.54
CA MET A 109 19.79 2.50 4.27
C MET A 109 20.35 1.26 3.58
N LYS A 110 19.49 0.39 3.02
CA LYS A 110 19.92 -0.78 2.24
C LYS A 110 20.75 -0.39 1.02
N GLN A 111 20.30 0.59 0.25
CA GLN A 111 21.01 1.04 -0.96
C GLN A 111 22.33 1.74 -0.63
N LEU A 112 22.32 2.61 0.38
CA LEU A 112 23.52 3.30 0.86
C LEU A 112 24.57 2.30 1.35
N LEU A 113 24.14 1.31 2.15
CA LEU A 113 25.04 0.30 2.70
C LEU A 113 25.62 -0.60 1.61
N LEU A 114 24.81 -1.03 0.64
CA LEU A 114 25.27 -1.82 -0.52
C LEU A 114 26.31 -1.03 -1.34
N PHE A 115 26.09 0.26 -1.53
CA PHE A 115 27.03 1.15 -2.22
C PHE A 115 28.36 1.25 -1.49
N ILE A 116 28.34 1.51 -0.17
CA ILE A 116 29.55 1.62 0.66
C ILE A 116 30.32 0.30 0.63
N PHE A 117 29.67 -0.85 0.82
CA PHE A 117 30.34 -2.15 0.78
C PHE A 117 30.96 -2.45 -0.58
N THR A 118 30.25 -2.13 -1.67
CA THR A 118 30.77 -2.33 -3.04
C THR A 118 31.99 -1.44 -3.29
N ARG A 119 31.94 -0.17 -2.88
CA ARG A 119 33.09 0.75 -2.95
C ARG A 119 34.27 0.27 -2.11
N LEU A 120 34.03 -0.22 -0.91
CA LEU A 120 35.05 -0.72 0.00
C LEU A 120 35.80 -1.93 -0.61
N LEU A 121 35.06 -2.89 -1.15
CA LEU A 121 35.59 -4.09 -1.82
C LEU A 121 36.41 -3.76 -3.07
N LEU A 122 35.95 -2.79 -3.87
CA LEU A 122 36.64 -2.40 -5.11
C LEU A 122 37.85 -1.50 -4.87
N SER A 123 37.83 -0.69 -3.81
CA SER A 123 38.90 0.26 -3.49
C SER A 123 40.07 -0.41 -2.77
N ILE A 124 39.82 -1.36 -1.86
CA ILE A 124 40.86 -1.99 -1.05
C ILE A 124 41.37 -3.27 -1.71
N ARG A 125 42.60 -3.24 -2.20
CA ARG A 125 43.27 -4.39 -2.84
C ARG A 125 43.79 -5.44 -1.84
N SER A 126 44.03 -5.05 -0.58
CA SER A 126 44.61 -5.90 0.46
C SER A 126 43.55 -6.61 1.31
N LYS A 127 43.66 -7.94 1.42
CA LYS A 127 42.71 -8.79 2.18
C LYS A 127 42.63 -8.43 3.67
N MET A 128 43.75 -8.02 4.29
CA MET A 128 43.81 -7.70 5.72
C MET A 128 43.14 -6.35 6.04
N LEU A 129 43.40 -5.31 5.22
CA LEU A 129 42.75 -4.01 5.36
C LEU A 129 41.25 -4.09 5.08
N LEU A 130 40.87 -4.96 4.14
CA LEU A 130 39.48 -5.22 3.85
C LEU A 130 38.77 -5.87 5.05
N SER A 131 39.34 -6.92 5.64
CA SER A 131 38.73 -7.55 6.83
C SER A 131 38.64 -6.59 8.02
N LEU A 132 39.65 -5.73 8.21
CA LEU A 132 39.64 -4.76 9.31
C LEU A 132 38.54 -3.71 9.13
N SER A 133 38.37 -3.19 7.90
CA SER A 133 37.34 -2.21 7.58
C SER A 133 35.92 -2.79 7.66
N PHE A 134 35.73 -4.07 7.30
CA PHE A 134 34.47 -4.78 7.53
C PHE A 134 34.15 -4.91 9.03
N CYS A 135 35.11 -5.26 9.88
CA CYS A 135 34.90 -5.33 11.33
C CYS A 135 34.49 -3.98 11.92
N VAL A 136 35.16 -2.89 11.52
CA VAL A 136 34.82 -1.53 11.98
C VAL A 136 33.43 -1.13 11.50
N ALA A 137 33.10 -1.35 10.22
CA ALA A 137 31.78 -1.05 9.68
C ALA A 137 30.66 -1.85 10.39
N ALA A 138 30.90 -3.14 10.65
CA ALA A 138 29.96 -4.00 11.37
C ALA A 138 29.71 -3.52 12.81
N ALA A 139 30.76 -3.11 13.53
CA ALA A 139 30.63 -2.57 14.87
C ALA A 139 29.80 -1.27 14.90
N LEU A 140 30.07 -0.34 13.97
CA LEU A 140 29.32 0.92 13.86
C LEU A 140 27.85 0.68 13.53
N LEU A 141 27.55 -0.24 12.59
CA LEU A 141 26.18 -0.57 12.22
C LEU A 141 25.43 -1.33 13.32
N SER A 142 26.14 -2.15 14.10
CA SER A 142 25.55 -2.85 15.25
C SER A 142 25.09 -1.87 16.33
N VAL A 143 25.90 -0.85 16.63
CA VAL A 143 25.54 0.21 17.60
C VAL A 143 24.37 1.05 17.10
N ALA A 144 24.33 1.36 15.80
CA ALA A 144 23.21 2.09 15.20
C ALA A 144 21.89 1.29 15.23
N ARG A 145 21.96 -0.06 15.22
CA ARG A 145 20.78 -0.93 15.35
C ARG A 145 20.32 -1.11 16.79
N SER A 146 21.24 -1.16 17.75
CA SER A 146 20.92 -1.33 19.18
C SER A 146 20.41 -0.05 19.87
N SER A 147 20.49 1.09 19.20
CA SER A 147 20.01 2.39 19.70
C SER A 147 18.63 2.78 19.15
N MET A 148 17.99 1.92 18.34
CA MET A 148 16.58 2.04 17.99
C MET A 148 15.73 1.38 19.09
N PRO A 149 14.92 2.13 19.86
CA PRO A 149 14.00 1.58 20.85
C PRO A 149 12.86 0.76 20.22
#